data_AF-L7JH16-F1
#
_entry.id   AF-L7JH16-F1
#
_cell.length_a   1.000
_cell.length_b   1.000
_cell.length_c   1.000
_cell.angle_alpha   90.00
_cell.angle_beta   90.00
_cell.angle_gamma   90.00
#
_symmetry.space_group_name_H-M   'P 1'
#
loop_
_entity.id
_entity.type
_entity.pdbx_description
1 polymer ?
#
loop_
_entity_poly.entity_id
_entity_poly.type
_entity_poly.pdbx_seq_one_letter_code
_entity_poly.pdbx_strand_id
1 'polypeptide(L)'
;MSNGILRVAGDQVVDGKGNPVILRGAGLGGWMKMENFITGFPGQERQHRAAMLEVLGQEKYDFFFDKFLEYFFTDADAQFFASLGLNCIRIPFNYRHFEDDMNPGVLKSSGFKHLDRVIDICAKHNIYTILDLHSLPGGQNPSWHSDNVSAYAAFWDFKEFQDRVVWLWEQLAHHYKGNPWIAGYNPINEPADEKHARLPAFYDRLDVAIRKIDPDHILYLDGNTFSIEWKHFDRVIPNSVYALHDYSLMGFPMGDRYKGTPEQLQKLESQFLRKAKFQHEHSVPIWNGEFGPVYEDPAKNPDAEEINSERYALLGAQLNVYDKHAIPWSIWLYKDVGFQGMVYTDPKSKYMRTIGSFLEKKRRLNLDAWGRSPNPELEALVAPLVAWIDSNAPAAKHVYPTTWDTTRHVYRSVMEIFVSGSFSIEFAKLFEGMGFEELEECARSFAFENCVQREGLNRIMSEHAVLTASKAT
;
A
#
# COMPACT_ATOMS: atom_id res chain seq x y z
N MET A 1 -13.51 20.21 -13.37
CA MET A 1 -14.25 20.65 -12.16
C MET A 1 -15.08 19.48 -11.68
N SER A 2 -14.96 19.09 -10.40
CA SER A 2 -15.77 18.03 -9.81
C SER A 2 -17.25 18.44 -9.76
N ASN A 3 -18.16 17.49 -9.98
CA ASN A 3 -19.61 17.73 -9.99
C ASN A 3 -20.25 17.59 -8.59
N GLY A 4 -19.44 17.58 -7.51
CA GLY A 4 -19.88 17.34 -6.13
C GLY A 4 -19.09 16.21 -5.45
N ILE A 5 -19.38 15.96 -4.18
CA ILE A 5 -18.81 14.85 -3.39
C ILE A 5 -19.40 13.53 -3.91
N LEU A 6 -18.54 12.52 -4.11
CA LEU A 6 -18.96 11.19 -4.54
C LEU A 6 -19.81 10.50 -3.46
N ARG A 7 -20.78 9.69 -3.89
CA ARG A 7 -21.66 8.93 -2.98
C ARG A 7 -21.90 7.51 -3.51
N VAL A 8 -22.27 6.61 -2.62
CA VAL A 8 -22.76 5.27 -3.00
C VAL A 8 -24.23 5.32 -3.39
N ALA A 9 -24.57 4.74 -4.54
CA ALA A 9 -25.93 4.53 -5.00
C ALA A 9 -26.07 3.08 -5.51
N GLY A 10 -26.75 2.23 -4.72
CA GLY A 10 -26.79 0.79 -5.00
C GLY A 10 -25.40 0.17 -4.88
N ASP A 11 -24.96 -0.52 -5.93
CA ASP A 11 -23.67 -1.16 -6.07
C ASP A 11 -22.61 -0.28 -6.78
N GLN A 12 -22.91 1.01 -6.97
CA GLN A 12 -22.04 1.94 -7.71
C GLN A 12 -21.65 3.16 -6.87
N VAL A 13 -20.54 3.79 -7.26
CA VAL A 13 -20.17 5.15 -6.84
C VAL A 13 -20.66 6.13 -7.91
N VAL A 14 -21.28 7.22 -7.49
CA VAL A 14 -21.83 8.25 -8.39
C VAL A 14 -21.34 9.65 -8.03
N ASP A 15 -21.31 10.54 -9.02
CA ASP A 15 -21.04 11.98 -8.81
C ASP A 15 -22.27 12.73 -8.26
N GLY A 16 -22.12 14.03 -7.97
CA GLY A 16 -23.22 14.86 -7.47
C GLY A 16 -24.41 15.05 -8.43
N LYS A 17 -24.32 14.55 -9.66
CA LYS A 17 -25.43 14.50 -10.64
C LYS A 17 -26.01 13.09 -10.79
N GLY A 18 -25.50 12.10 -10.06
CA GLY A 18 -25.93 10.70 -10.15
C GLY A 18 -25.29 9.91 -11.29
N ASN A 19 -24.25 10.43 -11.95
CA ASN A 19 -23.55 9.68 -12.99
C ASN A 19 -22.57 8.67 -12.35
N PRO A 20 -22.50 7.42 -12.83
CA PRO A 20 -21.51 6.46 -12.35
C PRO A 20 -20.07 6.97 -12.53
N VAL A 21 -19.24 6.78 -11.49
CA VAL A 21 -17.82 7.11 -11.49
C VAL A 21 -17.03 5.85 -11.13
N ILE A 22 -16.09 5.48 -12.01
CA ILE A 22 -15.16 4.38 -11.76
C ILE A 22 -13.78 4.96 -11.53
N LEU A 23 -13.26 4.73 -10.33
CA LEU A 23 -11.94 5.19 -9.94
C LEU A 23 -10.87 4.21 -10.46
N ARG A 24 -9.93 4.74 -11.25
CA ARG A 24 -8.81 4.05 -11.87
C ARG A 24 -7.52 4.73 -11.45
N GLY A 25 -6.63 4.03 -10.78
CA GLY A 25 -5.41 4.69 -10.33
C GLY A 25 -4.37 3.87 -9.61
N ALA A 26 -3.62 4.51 -8.72
CA ALA A 26 -2.47 3.93 -8.03
C ALA A 26 -2.39 4.37 -6.58
N GLY A 27 -1.73 3.55 -5.75
CA GLY A 27 -1.31 3.93 -4.41
C GLY A 27 -0.07 4.82 -4.43
N LEU A 28 -0.08 5.90 -3.66
CA LEU A 28 1.09 6.74 -3.38
C LEU A 28 1.88 6.17 -2.19
N GLY A 29 2.22 4.88 -2.26
CA GLY A 29 3.06 4.21 -1.28
C GLY A 29 4.49 4.73 -1.28
N GLY A 30 5.21 4.56 -0.17
CA GLY A 30 6.60 5.01 -0.03
C GLY A 30 6.76 6.48 0.37
N TRP A 31 5.65 7.22 0.48
CA TRP A 31 5.62 8.66 0.72
C TRP A 31 5.36 9.00 2.19
N MET A 32 4.12 9.38 2.55
CA MET A 32 3.69 9.62 3.95
C MET A 32 3.43 8.33 4.74
N LYS A 33 3.48 7.19 4.08
CA LYS A 33 3.74 5.90 4.70
C LYS A 33 4.82 5.22 3.87
N MET A 34 5.94 4.92 4.50
CA MET A 34 7.08 4.33 3.83
C MET A 34 7.05 2.80 3.91
N GLU A 35 7.53 2.13 2.87
CA GLU A 35 7.80 0.69 2.93
C GLU A 35 9.18 0.34 2.42
N ASN A 36 9.73 -0.69 3.05
CA ASN A 36 11.11 -1.10 2.86
C ASN A 36 11.43 -1.42 1.38
N PHE A 37 10.57 -2.11 0.64
CA PHE A 37 10.84 -2.43 -0.76
C PHE A 37 10.63 -1.24 -1.72
N ILE A 38 9.83 -0.25 -1.32
CA ILE A 38 9.51 0.92 -2.15
C ILE A 38 10.68 1.91 -2.16
N THR A 39 11.29 2.17 -1.01
CA THR A 39 12.41 3.12 -0.87
C THR A 39 13.72 2.46 -0.45
N GLY A 40 13.76 1.13 -0.32
CA GLY A 40 15.01 0.37 -0.18
C GLY A 40 15.55 0.18 1.24
N PHE A 41 15.05 0.92 2.24
CA PHE A 41 15.47 0.76 3.64
C PHE A 41 15.11 -0.63 4.21
N PRO A 42 15.75 -1.12 5.28
CA PRO A 42 15.38 -2.35 5.97
C PRO A 42 14.45 -2.09 7.17
N GLY A 43 13.70 -3.10 7.62
CA GLY A 43 12.81 -3.02 8.78
C GLY A 43 11.54 -2.21 8.50
N GLN A 44 11.07 -1.49 9.52
CA GLN A 44 9.85 -0.68 9.51
C GLN A 44 10.13 0.82 9.43
N GLU A 45 9.16 1.60 8.98
CA GLU A 45 9.29 3.06 8.83
C GLU A 45 9.78 3.73 10.11
N ARG A 46 9.23 3.39 11.28
CA ARG A 46 9.64 3.98 12.55
C ARG A 46 11.12 3.73 12.86
N GLN A 47 11.61 2.52 12.60
CA GLN A 47 13.03 2.20 12.81
C GLN A 47 13.92 2.94 11.82
N HIS A 48 13.50 3.02 10.55
CA HIS A 48 14.20 3.78 9.53
C HIS A 48 14.28 5.27 9.88
N ARG A 49 13.15 5.89 10.24
CA ARG A 49 13.07 7.30 10.66
C ARG A 49 13.96 7.57 11.88
N ALA A 50 13.91 6.70 12.89
CA ALA A 50 14.75 6.82 14.09
C ALA A 50 16.25 6.71 13.77
N ALA A 51 16.65 5.74 12.94
CA ALA A 51 18.03 5.56 12.52
C ALA A 51 18.56 6.73 11.69
N MET A 52 17.74 7.25 10.77
CA MET A 52 18.09 8.45 9.99
C MET A 52 18.24 9.69 10.88
N LEU A 53 17.35 9.86 11.88
CA LEU A 53 17.45 10.95 12.85
C LEU A 53 18.75 10.86 13.67
N GLU A 54 19.10 9.66 14.12
CA GLU A 54 20.34 9.41 14.88
C GLU A 54 21.58 9.78 14.06
N VAL A 55 21.64 9.37 12.79
CA VAL A 55 22.82 9.59 11.93
C VAL A 55 22.92 11.02 11.41
N LEU A 56 21.80 11.63 11.01
CA LEU A 56 21.80 12.96 10.38
C LEU A 56 21.73 14.10 11.39
N GLY A 57 21.17 13.86 12.57
CA GLY A 57 20.72 14.90 13.49
C GLY A 57 19.44 15.61 13.00
N GLN A 58 18.81 16.35 13.91
CA GLN A 58 17.46 16.90 13.72
C GLN A 58 17.31 17.77 12.46
N GLU A 59 18.20 18.75 12.27
CA GLU A 59 18.07 19.73 11.19
C GLU A 59 18.14 19.11 9.79
N LYS A 60 19.12 18.22 9.56
CA LYS A 60 19.29 17.51 8.29
C LYS A 60 18.21 16.45 8.07
N TYR A 61 17.79 15.78 9.13
CA TYR A 61 16.68 14.83 9.08
C TYR A 61 15.39 15.52 8.62
N ASP A 62 15.02 16.63 9.25
CA ASP A 62 13.82 17.39 8.90
C ASP A 62 13.90 17.91 7.47
N PHE A 63 15.04 18.50 7.09
CA PHE A 63 15.27 18.97 5.72
C PHE A 63 15.14 17.84 4.69
N PHE A 64 15.82 16.71 4.90
CA PHE A 64 15.82 15.59 3.96
C PHE A 64 14.42 15.04 3.75
N PHE A 65 13.67 14.79 4.83
CA PHE A 65 12.32 14.22 4.69
C PHE A 65 11.29 15.23 4.18
N ASP A 66 11.42 16.52 4.48
CA ASP A 66 10.59 17.56 3.86
C ASP A 66 10.77 17.59 2.34
N LYS A 67 12.03 17.60 1.89
CA LYS A 67 12.37 17.56 0.46
C LYS A 67 12.02 16.25 -0.21
N PHE A 68 12.21 15.12 0.47
CA PHE A 68 11.79 13.82 -0.02
C PHE A 68 10.28 13.81 -0.27
N LEU A 69 9.47 14.23 0.70
CA LEU A 69 8.02 14.29 0.56
C LEU A 69 7.59 15.32 -0.50
N GLU A 70 8.32 16.41 -0.69
CA GLU A 70 8.07 17.39 -1.76
C GLU A 70 8.28 16.76 -3.15
N TYR A 71 9.48 16.22 -3.41
CA TYR A 71 9.89 15.71 -4.72
C TYR A 71 9.22 14.40 -5.11
N PHE A 72 8.75 13.60 -4.15
CA PHE A 72 8.11 12.31 -4.44
C PHE A 72 6.82 12.47 -5.26
N PHE A 73 6.10 13.57 -5.10
CA PHE A 73 4.90 13.85 -5.88
C PHE A 73 4.70 15.36 -6.07
N THR A 74 4.70 15.79 -7.32
CA THR A 74 4.64 17.19 -7.75
C THR A 74 3.57 17.37 -8.84
N ASP A 75 3.44 18.60 -9.37
CA ASP A 75 2.51 18.87 -10.47
C ASP A 75 2.81 18.05 -11.73
N ALA A 76 4.09 17.80 -12.02
CA ALA A 76 4.51 16.96 -13.15
C ALA A 76 4.05 15.51 -13.03
N ASP A 77 4.04 14.97 -11.81
CA ASP A 77 3.53 13.63 -11.52
C ASP A 77 2.03 13.52 -11.79
N ALA A 78 1.25 14.49 -11.31
CA ALA A 78 -0.19 14.55 -11.55
C ALA A 78 -0.53 14.76 -13.04
N GLN A 79 0.24 15.60 -13.74
CA GLN A 79 0.07 15.80 -15.17
C GLN A 79 0.33 14.50 -15.95
N PHE A 80 1.40 13.78 -15.63
CA PHE A 80 1.70 12.48 -16.23
C PHE A 80 0.58 11.47 -15.93
N PHE A 81 0.16 11.38 -14.68
CA PHE A 81 -0.89 10.46 -14.25
C PHE A 81 -2.22 10.70 -14.98
N ALA A 82 -2.64 11.97 -15.09
CA ALA A 82 -3.81 12.37 -15.85
C ALA A 82 -3.66 12.09 -17.36
N SER A 83 -2.44 12.20 -17.92
CA SER A 83 -2.21 11.92 -19.34
C SER A 83 -2.45 10.45 -19.73
N LEU A 84 -2.37 9.54 -18.76
CA LEU A 84 -2.72 8.12 -18.94
C LEU A 84 -4.23 7.85 -18.85
N GLY A 85 -5.05 8.85 -18.51
CA GLY A 85 -6.49 8.72 -18.27
C GLY A 85 -6.86 8.26 -16.86
N LEU A 86 -5.90 8.11 -15.96
CA LEU A 86 -6.13 7.71 -14.57
C LEU A 86 -6.68 8.89 -13.76
N ASN A 87 -7.56 8.60 -12.81
CA ASN A 87 -8.41 9.61 -12.16
C ASN A 87 -8.45 9.53 -10.64
N CYS A 88 -7.66 8.64 -10.01
CA CYS A 88 -7.63 8.50 -8.55
C CYS A 88 -6.23 8.21 -8.01
N ILE A 89 -5.82 8.88 -6.93
CA ILE A 89 -4.64 8.51 -6.15
C ILE A 89 -5.09 8.10 -4.76
N ARG A 90 -4.81 6.85 -4.39
CA ARG A 90 -4.93 6.40 -3.00
C ARG A 90 -3.70 6.93 -2.24
N ILE A 91 -3.90 7.63 -1.13
CA ILE A 91 -2.82 8.26 -0.35
C ILE A 91 -2.70 7.58 1.02
N PRO A 92 -1.81 6.59 1.13
CA PRO A 92 -1.40 5.99 2.40
C PRO A 92 -0.65 7.00 3.27
N PHE A 93 -1.01 7.08 4.55
CA PHE A 93 -0.24 7.82 5.55
C PHE A 93 -0.16 7.08 6.89
N ASN A 94 0.94 7.33 7.58
CA ASN A 94 1.20 6.82 8.93
C ASN A 94 0.65 7.82 9.97
N TYR A 95 -0.07 7.33 10.99
CA TYR A 95 -0.63 8.18 12.06
C TYR A 95 0.43 9.08 12.74
N ARG A 96 1.71 8.67 12.74
CA ARG A 96 2.83 9.40 13.34
C ARG A 96 3.11 10.76 12.71
N HIS A 97 2.57 11.04 11.52
CA HIS A 97 2.56 12.37 10.93
C HIS A 97 1.65 13.35 11.68
N PHE A 98 0.62 12.85 12.36
CA PHE A 98 -0.45 13.66 12.97
C PHE A 98 -0.44 13.61 14.50
N GLU A 99 0.17 12.61 15.13
CA GLU A 99 0.36 12.54 16.57
C GLU A 99 1.63 11.75 16.92
N ASP A 100 1.98 11.61 18.20
CA ASP A 100 3.02 10.69 18.66
C ASP A 100 2.58 9.88 19.87
N ASP A 101 3.23 8.73 20.06
CA ASP A 101 2.91 7.80 21.15
C ASP A 101 3.22 8.35 22.54
N MET A 102 4.09 9.36 22.66
CA MET A 102 4.45 9.99 23.93
C MET A 102 3.57 11.20 24.26
N ASN A 103 2.71 11.61 23.35
CA ASN A 103 1.79 12.74 23.48
C ASN A 103 0.46 12.42 22.75
N PRO A 104 -0.23 11.34 23.14
CA PRO A 104 -1.42 10.86 22.45
C PRO A 104 -2.54 11.91 22.48
N GLY A 105 -3.27 12.03 21.36
CA GLY A 105 -4.37 13.00 21.27
C GLY A 105 -3.93 14.47 21.10
N VAL A 106 -2.64 14.72 20.88
CA VAL A 106 -2.13 16.06 20.52
C VAL A 106 -1.83 16.10 19.02
N LEU A 107 -2.62 16.90 18.31
CA LEU A 107 -2.53 17.02 16.86
C LEU A 107 -1.27 17.81 16.43
N LYS A 108 -0.50 17.20 15.54
CA LYS A 108 0.61 17.83 14.81
C LYS A 108 0.07 18.41 13.52
N SER A 109 -0.12 19.72 13.48
CA SER A 109 -0.60 20.41 12.27
C SER A 109 0.35 20.28 11.07
N SER A 110 1.63 20.00 11.31
CA SER A 110 2.61 19.75 10.25
C SER A 110 2.28 18.52 9.38
N GLY A 111 1.51 17.55 9.90
CA GLY A 111 1.05 16.39 9.14
C GLY A 111 0.21 16.76 7.91
N PHE A 112 -0.49 17.90 7.95
CA PHE A 112 -1.33 18.35 6.84
C PHE A 112 -0.54 19.00 5.70
N LYS A 113 0.69 19.49 5.94
CA LYS A 113 1.47 20.28 4.97
C LYS A 113 1.57 19.59 3.60
N HIS A 114 2.08 18.37 3.58
CA HIS A 114 2.30 17.63 2.33
C HIS A 114 1.02 16.97 1.83
N LEU A 115 0.16 16.50 2.74
CA LEU A 115 -1.12 15.88 2.38
C LEU A 115 -2.03 16.86 1.63
N ASP A 116 -2.24 18.05 2.17
CA ASP A 116 -3.04 19.12 1.54
C ASP A 116 -2.46 19.51 0.19
N ARG A 117 -1.13 19.67 0.11
CA ARG A 117 -0.44 20.01 -1.14
C ARG A 117 -0.71 18.98 -2.24
N VAL A 118 -0.65 17.68 -1.95
CA VAL A 118 -0.89 16.63 -2.95
C VAL A 118 -2.37 16.55 -3.32
N ILE A 119 -3.30 16.73 -2.37
CA ILE A 119 -4.74 16.82 -2.66
C ILE A 119 -5.00 17.99 -3.62
N ASP A 120 -4.42 19.17 -3.36
CA ASP A 120 -4.56 20.36 -4.20
C ASP A 120 -3.95 20.17 -5.60
N ILE A 121 -2.79 19.50 -5.69
CA ILE A 121 -2.20 19.14 -6.98
C ILE A 121 -3.13 18.19 -7.74
N CYS A 122 -3.60 17.11 -7.12
CA CYS A 122 -4.51 16.16 -7.76
C CYS A 122 -5.80 16.85 -8.25
N ALA A 123 -6.39 17.73 -7.42
CA ALA A 123 -7.57 18.50 -7.76
C ALA A 123 -7.42 19.35 -9.04
N LYS A 124 -6.26 19.99 -9.23
CA LYS A 124 -5.97 20.79 -10.45
C LYS A 124 -5.99 19.96 -11.72
N HIS A 125 -5.64 18.68 -11.62
CA HIS A 125 -5.58 17.72 -12.73
C HIS A 125 -6.82 16.84 -12.85
N ASN A 126 -7.89 17.14 -12.09
CA ASN A 126 -9.12 16.34 -11.98
C ASN A 126 -8.90 14.90 -11.50
N ILE A 127 -7.95 14.71 -10.60
CA ILE A 127 -7.66 13.43 -9.96
C ILE A 127 -8.28 13.45 -8.56
N TYR A 128 -9.11 12.45 -8.25
CA TYR A 128 -9.63 12.23 -6.91
C TYR A 128 -8.55 11.67 -5.99
N THR A 129 -8.72 11.84 -4.68
CA THR A 129 -7.89 11.20 -3.66
C THR A 129 -8.71 10.33 -2.72
N ILE A 130 -8.16 9.18 -2.31
CA ILE A 130 -8.69 8.38 -1.21
C ILE A 130 -7.68 8.47 -0.06
N LEU A 131 -8.10 8.96 1.09
CA LEU A 131 -7.22 9.14 2.25
C LEU A 131 -7.16 7.85 3.05
N ASP A 132 -6.00 7.22 3.12
CA ASP A 132 -5.79 5.90 3.70
C ASP A 132 -4.92 5.95 4.95
N LEU A 133 -5.53 5.69 6.11
CA LEU A 133 -4.78 5.55 7.35
C LEU A 133 -4.16 4.15 7.38
N HIS A 134 -2.90 4.11 6.98
CA HIS A 134 -2.25 2.88 6.57
C HIS A 134 -1.46 2.21 7.70
N SER A 135 -1.04 2.99 8.69
CA SER A 135 -0.40 2.52 9.93
C SER A 135 -1.10 3.14 11.12
N LEU A 136 -1.45 2.29 12.10
CA LEU A 136 -2.22 2.66 13.29
C LEU A 136 -1.37 2.49 14.57
N PRO A 137 -1.69 3.19 15.68
CA PRO A 137 -1.10 2.90 16.98
C PRO A 137 -1.19 1.40 17.31
N GLY A 138 -0.05 0.80 17.67
CA GLY A 138 0.04 -0.64 17.99
C GLY A 138 0.03 -1.59 16.78
N GLY A 139 -0.16 -1.12 15.55
CA GLY A 139 -0.20 -1.95 14.34
C GLY A 139 -1.46 -2.80 14.23
N GLN A 140 -2.25 -2.60 13.19
CA GLN A 140 -3.52 -3.30 12.93
C GLN A 140 -3.34 -4.71 12.33
N ASN A 141 -2.11 -5.08 11.99
CA ASN A 141 -1.74 -6.38 11.46
C ASN A 141 -0.30 -6.75 11.87
N PRO A 142 0.13 -8.02 11.73
CA PRO A 142 1.44 -8.47 12.20
C PRO A 142 2.59 -8.16 11.21
N SER A 143 2.42 -7.18 10.32
CA SER A 143 3.32 -6.95 9.18
C SER A 143 4.08 -5.63 9.23
N TRP A 144 5.21 -5.54 8.53
CA TRP A 144 6.03 -4.30 8.47
C TRP A 144 5.26 -3.10 7.91
N HIS A 145 4.31 -3.34 7.01
CA HIS A 145 3.58 -2.31 6.29
C HIS A 145 2.49 -1.62 7.16
N SER A 146 2.24 -2.08 8.39
CA SER A 146 1.51 -1.32 9.41
C SER A 146 2.42 -0.56 10.38
N ASP A 147 3.70 -0.43 10.04
CA ASP A 147 4.76 0.11 10.91
C ASP A 147 4.88 -0.66 12.24
N ASN A 148 4.58 -1.97 12.18
CA ASN A 148 4.65 -2.89 13.31
C ASN A 148 6.05 -3.51 13.40
N VAL A 149 6.79 -3.11 14.44
CA VAL A 149 8.13 -3.63 14.77
C VAL A 149 8.10 -5.01 15.44
N SER A 150 6.91 -5.60 15.55
CA SER A 150 6.67 -6.93 16.09
C SER A 150 5.73 -7.71 15.17
N ALA A 151 5.59 -9.02 15.40
CA ALA A 151 4.60 -9.84 14.71
C ALA A 151 3.24 -9.86 15.44
N TYR A 152 2.99 -8.89 16.34
CA TYR A 152 1.81 -8.84 17.19
C TYR A 152 0.99 -7.57 16.91
N ALA A 153 -0.26 -7.75 16.47
CA ALA A 153 -1.17 -6.65 16.13
C ALA A 153 -1.84 -6.07 17.38
N ALA A 154 -1.09 -5.30 18.17
CA ALA A 154 -1.53 -4.79 19.47
C ALA A 154 -2.76 -3.87 19.38
N PHE A 155 -3.00 -3.24 18.23
CA PHE A 155 -4.19 -2.40 18.00
C PHE A 155 -5.51 -3.04 18.47
N TRP A 156 -5.65 -4.35 18.29
CA TRP A 156 -6.89 -5.05 18.60
C TRP A 156 -7.12 -5.32 20.09
N ASP A 157 -6.06 -5.32 20.90
CA ASP A 157 -6.12 -5.67 22.33
C ASP A 157 -6.16 -4.44 23.24
N PHE A 158 -5.72 -3.28 22.75
CA PHE A 158 -5.68 -2.05 23.54
C PHE A 158 -6.72 -1.04 23.05
N LYS A 159 -7.76 -0.82 23.86
CA LYS A 159 -8.81 0.17 23.58
C LYS A 159 -8.23 1.57 23.33
N GLU A 160 -7.18 1.95 24.06
CA GLU A 160 -6.49 3.23 23.88
C GLU A 160 -6.02 3.46 22.44
N PHE A 161 -5.48 2.43 21.77
CA PHE A 161 -5.06 2.54 20.38
C PHE A 161 -6.24 2.75 19.42
N GLN A 162 -7.37 2.09 19.70
CA GLN A 162 -8.61 2.29 18.95
C GLN A 162 -9.20 3.68 19.17
N ASP A 163 -9.18 4.18 20.41
CA ASP A 163 -9.67 5.52 20.75
C ASP A 163 -8.85 6.62 20.07
N ARG A 164 -7.53 6.46 20.00
CA ARG A 164 -6.64 7.38 19.27
C ARG A 164 -6.94 7.41 17.77
N VAL A 165 -7.24 6.26 17.16
CA VAL A 165 -7.61 6.21 15.74
C VAL A 165 -8.97 6.88 15.49
N VAL A 166 -9.95 6.66 16.37
CA VAL A 166 -11.24 7.38 16.31
C VAL A 166 -11.02 8.88 16.43
N TRP A 167 -10.26 9.32 17.43
CA TRP A 167 -9.93 10.73 17.62
C TRP A 167 -9.24 11.34 16.39
N LEU A 168 -8.25 10.64 15.81
CA LEU A 168 -7.53 11.13 14.63
C LEU A 168 -8.48 11.26 13.44
N TRP A 169 -9.37 10.28 13.22
CA TRP A 169 -10.37 10.36 12.17
C TRP A 169 -11.37 11.51 12.38
N GLU A 170 -11.72 11.84 13.62
CA GLU A 170 -12.50 13.06 13.92
C GLU A 170 -11.73 14.33 13.50
N GLN A 171 -10.41 14.40 13.75
CA GLN A 171 -9.58 15.54 13.33
C GLN A 171 -9.49 15.64 11.79
N LEU A 172 -9.26 14.51 11.11
CA LEU A 172 -9.20 14.45 9.65
C LEU A 172 -10.54 14.84 9.02
N ALA A 173 -11.65 14.32 9.54
CA ALA A 173 -13.00 14.68 9.08
C ALA A 173 -13.28 16.18 9.29
N HIS A 174 -12.87 16.76 10.42
CA HIS A 174 -13.02 18.20 10.65
C HIS A 174 -12.28 19.05 9.61
N HIS A 175 -11.07 18.62 9.22
CA HIS A 175 -10.22 19.34 8.27
C HIS A 175 -10.68 19.17 6.82
N TYR A 176 -11.12 17.96 6.44
CA TYR A 176 -11.38 17.61 5.04
C TYR A 176 -12.84 17.63 4.61
N LYS A 177 -13.79 17.78 5.55
CA LYS A 177 -15.22 17.82 5.21
C LYS A 177 -15.53 18.83 4.12
N GLY A 178 -16.39 18.42 3.19
CA GLY A 178 -16.83 19.27 2.09
C GLY A 178 -15.86 19.36 0.90
N ASN A 179 -14.67 18.76 0.93
CA ASN A 179 -13.75 18.78 -0.21
C ASN A 179 -14.15 17.74 -1.27
N PRO A 180 -14.68 18.14 -2.44
CA PRO A 180 -15.21 17.20 -3.43
C PRO A 180 -14.12 16.41 -4.19
N TRP A 181 -12.84 16.75 -4.03
CA TRP A 181 -11.74 16.00 -4.65
C TRP A 181 -11.26 14.84 -3.79
N ILE A 182 -11.74 14.74 -2.54
CA ILE A 182 -11.57 13.54 -1.74
C ILE A 182 -12.73 12.61 -2.06
N ALA A 183 -12.44 11.49 -2.72
CA ALA A 183 -13.43 10.46 -3.02
C ALA A 183 -13.94 9.76 -1.75
N GLY A 184 -13.15 9.79 -0.68
CA GLY A 184 -13.53 9.34 0.66
C GLY A 184 -12.35 8.93 1.51
N TYR A 185 -12.67 8.24 2.60
CA TYR A 185 -11.72 7.84 3.63
C TYR A 185 -11.60 6.32 3.64
N ASN A 186 -10.38 5.79 3.63
CA ASN A 186 -10.07 4.40 3.89
C ASN A 186 -9.56 4.29 5.34
N PRO A 187 -10.43 3.97 6.32
CA PRO A 187 -10.12 4.23 7.72
C PRO A 187 -9.01 3.36 8.30
N ILE A 188 -8.82 2.17 7.73
CA ILE A 188 -7.86 1.17 8.17
C ILE A 188 -7.44 0.35 6.95
N ASN A 189 -6.15 0.35 6.63
CA ASN A 189 -5.57 -0.56 5.65
C ASN A 189 -5.36 -1.96 6.23
N GLU A 190 -5.73 -3.01 5.49
CA GLU A 190 -5.37 -4.41 5.74
C GLU A 190 -5.42 -4.83 7.23
N PRO A 191 -6.56 -4.68 7.91
CA PRO A 191 -6.71 -5.19 9.26
C PRO A 191 -6.49 -6.71 9.27
N ALA A 192 -5.84 -7.19 10.33
CA ALA A 192 -5.69 -8.62 10.57
C ALA A 192 -5.98 -8.95 12.04
N ASP A 193 -7.27 -9.05 12.36
CA ASP A 193 -7.76 -9.46 13.67
C ASP A 193 -8.03 -10.98 13.72
N GLU A 194 -7.31 -11.70 14.57
CA GLU A 194 -7.55 -13.14 14.78
C GLU A 194 -8.95 -13.48 15.31
N LYS A 195 -9.63 -12.53 15.98
CA LYS A 195 -10.99 -12.74 16.51
C LYS A 195 -12.07 -12.48 15.46
N HIS A 196 -11.72 -11.86 14.34
CA HIS A 196 -12.58 -11.40 13.24
C HIS A 196 -13.69 -10.40 13.62
N ALA A 197 -14.42 -10.62 14.70
CA ALA A 197 -15.57 -9.81 15.11
C ALA A 197 -15.20 -8.41 15.60
N ARG A 198 -13.95 -8.14 15.99
CA ARG A 198 -13.56 -6.82 16.50
C ARG A 198 -13.48 -5.77 15.40
N LEU A 199 -13.17 -6.18 14.16
CA LEU A 199 -13.08 -5.27 13.03
C LEU A 199 -14.46 -4.65 12.67
N PRO A 200 -15.53 -5.42 12.42
CA PRO A 200 -16.87 -4.86 12.21
C PRO A 200 -17.33 -3.97 13.37
N ALA A 201 -17.12 -4.41 14.62
CA ALA A 201 -17.48 -3.62 15.80
C ALA A 201 -16.70 -2.30 15.88
N PHE A 202 -15.45 -2.27 15.43
CA PHE A 202 -14.67 -1.05 15.36
C PHE A 202 -15.12 -0.13 14.21
N TYR A 203 -15.52 -0.69 13.06
CA TYR A 203 -16.13 0.09 11.98
C TYR A 203 -17.44 0.76 12.40
N ASP A 204 -18.29 0.08 13.18
CA ASP A 204 -19.50 0.71 13.72
C ASP A 204 -19.18 1.95 14.58
N ARG A 205 -18.08 1.91 15.34
CA ARG A 205 -17.62 3.05 16.15
C ARG A 205 -17.07 4.18 15.28
N LEU A 206 -16.28 3.84 14.26
CA LEU A 206 -15.70 4.81 13.33
C LEU A 206 -16.76 5.51 12.50
N ASP A 207 -17.75 4.76 11.97
CA ASP A 207 -18.86 5.33 11.20
C ASP A 207 -19.59 6.40 12.02
N VAL A 208 -20.01 6.07 13.25
CA VAL A 208 -20.71 7.03 14.12
C VAL A 208 -19.87 8.29 14.40
N ALA A 209 -18.57 8.12 14.68
CA ALA A 209 -17.69 9.24 15.01
C ALA A 209 -17.44 10.14 13.80
N ILE A 210 -17.07 9.56 12.65
CA ILE A 210 -16.80 10.30 11.41
C ILE A 210 -18.07 10.97 10.91
N ARG A 211 -19.19 10.26 10.80
CA ARG A 211 -20.45 10.78 10.24
C ARG A 211 -21.07 11.90 11.06
N LYS A 212 -20.77 11.98 12.36
CA LYS A 212 -21.16 13.11 13.21
C LYS A 212 -20.53 14.44 12.74
N ILE A 213 -19.37 14.38 12.10
CA ILE A 213 -18.59 15.54 11.63
C ILE A 213 -18.72 15.70 10.12
N ASP A 214 -18.65 14.59 9.39
CA ASP A 214 -18.69 14.51 7.94
C ASP A 214 -19.66 13.41 7.48
N PRO A 215 -20.93 13.77 7.23
CA PRO A 215 -21.93 12.81 6.80
C PRO A 215 -21.80 12.40 5.33
N ASP A 216 -20.93 13.03 4.53
CA ASP A 216 -21.01 12.96 3.07
C ASP A 216 -19.93 12.07 2.43
N HIS A 217 -18.68 12.10 2.90
CA HIS A 217 -17.60 11.34 2.26
C HIS A 217 -17.76 9.82 2.38
N ILE A 218 -17.44 9.07 1.33
CA ILE A 218 -17.54 7.60 1.35
C ILE A 218 -16.55 6.99 2.35
N LEU A 219 -16.95 5.93 3.06
CA LEU A 219 -16.01 5.09 3.80
C LEU A 219 -15.60 3.88 2.94
N TYR A 220 -14.31 3.74 2.66
CA TYR A 220 -13.71 2.58 1.98
C TYR A 220 -13.22 1.61 3.06
N LEU A 221 -13.97 0.53 3.30
CA LEU A 221 -13.78 -0.38 4.43
C LEU A 221 -13.12 -1.68 3.96
N ASP A 222 -11.89 -1.91 4.40
CA ASP A 222 -11.15 -3.15 4.14
C ASP A 222 -11.78 -4.39 4.79
N GLY A 223 -11.69 -5.51 4.09
CA GLY A 223 -11.93 -6.82 4.70
C GLY A 223 -10.87 -7.17 5.75
N ASN A 224 -11.16 -8.15 6.60
CA ASN A 224 -10.18 -8.69 7.54
C ASN A 224 -9.12 -9.56 6.82
N THR A 225 -8.09 -9.94 7.58
CA THR A 225 -7.02 -10.85 7.13
C THR A 225 -6.25 -10.28 5.94
N PHE A 226 -5.85 -8.99 5.99
CA PHE A 226 -5.28 -8.27 4.85
C PHE A 226 -6.26 -8.10 3.69
N SER A 227 -7.50 -7.68 3.98
CA SER A 227 -8.48 -7.33 2.95
C SER A 227 -8.89 -8.48 2.03
N ILE A 228 -8.98 -9.70 2.58
CA ILE A 228 -9.37 -10.91 1.81
C ILE A 228 -10.46 -11.78 2.46
N GLU A 229 -10.96 -11.43 3.66
CA GLU A 229 -12.01 -12.17 4.35
C GLU A 229 -13.08 -11.27 4.99
N TRP A 230 -14.33 -11.74 4.98
CA TRP A 230 -15.52 -11.01 5.45
C TRP A 230 -16.24 -11.69 6.63
N LYS A 231 -15.54 -12.54 7.40
CA LYS A 231 -16.15 -13.23 8.55
C LYS A 231 -16.65 -12.20 9.58
N HIS A 232 -17.87 -12.41 10.10
CA HIS A 232 -18.57 -11.53 11.05
C HIS A 232 -19.03 -10.16 10.52
N PHE A 233 -18.92 -9.92 9.20
CA PHE A 233 -19.58 -8.76 8.59
C PHE A 233 -21.05 -9.11 8.34
N ASP A 234 -21.90 -8.81 9.33
CA ASP A 234 -23.32 -9.18 9.28
C ASP A 234 -24.23 -8.04 8.78
N ARG A 235 -23.67 -6.85 8.53
CA ARG A 235 -24.40 -5.66 8.09
C ARG A 235 -23.60 -4.77 7.15
N VAL A 236 -24.34 -3.96 6.39
CA VAL A 236 -23.79 -2.92 5.52
C VAL A 236 -23.83 -1.57 6.24
N ILE A 237 -22.70 -0.85 6.21
CA ILE A 237 -22.62 0.54 6.67
C ILE A 237 -23.04 1.46 5.50
N PRO A 238 -23.98 2.41 5.71
CA PRO A 238 -24.42 3.31 4.66
C PRO A 238 -23.28 4.12 4.03
N ASN A 239 -23.42 4.47 2.75
CA ASN A 239 -22.46 5.28 2.00
C ASN A 239 -21.01 4.76 2.12
N SER A 240 -20.84 3.44 2.03
CA SER A 240 -19.56 2.76 2.18
C SER A 240 -19.27 1.84 0.99
N VAL A 241 -18.00 1.76 0.63
CA VAL A 241 -17.43 0.86 -0.38
C VAL A 241 -16.59 -0.18 0.34
N TYR A 242 -16.71 -1.44 -0.04
CA TYR A 242 -16.00 -2.53 0.64
C TYR A 242 -14.77 -2.92 -0.16
N ALA A 243 -13.60 -2.70 0.45
CA ALA A 243 -12.31 -2.86 -0.18
C ALA A 243 -11.80 -4.29 -0.06
N LEU A 244 -11.13 -4.77 -1.11
CA LEU A 244 -10.39 -6.02 -1.14
C LEU A 244 -9.01 -5.78 -1.74
N HIS A 245 -8.04 -6.62 -1.42
CA HIS A 245 -6.71 -6.62 -2.06
C HIS A 245 -6.48 -7.89 -2.88
N ASP A 246 -6.21 -7.72 -4.18
CA ASP A 246 -6.16 -8.81 -5.14
C ASP A 246 -4.79 -9.10 -5.76
N TYR A 247 -3.82 -9.41 -4.90
CA TYR A 247 -2.52 -9.94 -5.34
C TYR A 247 -2.62 -11.38 -5.85
N SER A 248 -1.96 -11.64 -6.98
CA SER A 248 -1.73 -12.99 -7.52
C SER A 248 -0.27 -13.39 -7.26
N LEU A 249 -0.04 -14.58 -6.70
CA LEU A 249 1.32 -15.09 -6.47
C LEU A 249 2.12 -15.20 -7.78
N MET A 250 1.47 -15.36 -8.93
CA MET A 250 2.15 -15.39 -10.24
C MET A 250 2.86 -14.07 -10.59
N GLY A 251 2.53 -12.99 -9.88
CA GLY A 251 3.19 -11.69 -10.00
C GLY A 251 4.46 -11.55 -9.16
N PHE A 252 4.82 -12.56 -8.35
CA PHE A 252 5.91 -12.49 -7.38
C PHE A 252 7.07 -13.44 -7.73
N PRO A 253 8.30 -13.20 -7.23
CA PRO A 253 9.48 -13.99 -7.60
C PRO A 253 9.39 -15.47 -7.21
N MET A 254 8.67 -15.77 -6.14
CA MET A 254 8.50 -17.13 -5.61
C MET A 254 7.26 -17.86 -6.15
N GLY A 255 6.47 -17.22 -7.03
CA GLY A 255 5.26 -17.82 -7.58
C GLY A 255 5.43 -18.40 -8.98
N ASP A 256 4.41 -19.15 -9.41
CA ASP A 256 4.39 -19.76 -10.75
C ASP A 256 4.43 -18.71 -11.86
N ARG A 257 5.10 -19.05 -12.97
CA ARG A 257 5.17 -18.24 -14.18
C ARG A 257 3.78 -18.12 -14.83
N TYR A 258 3.36 -16.92 -15.21
CA TYR A 258 2.09 -16.71 -15.89
C TYR A 258 2.23 -17.02 -17.39
N LYS A 259 1.46 -17.99 -17.87
CA LYS A 259 1.45 -18.46 -19.26
C LYS A 259 0.10 -18.26 -19.96
N GLY A 260 -0.88 -17.68 -19.27
CA GLY A 260 -2.21 -17.40 -19.82
C GLY A 260 -3.06 -18.64 -20.10
N THR A 261 -2.82 -19.73 -19.37
CA THR A 261 -3.62 -20.96 -19.55
C THR A 261 -5.06 -20.76 -19.07
N PRO A 262 -6.03 -21.53 -19.58
CA PRO A 262 -7.41 -21.47 -19.09
C PRO A 262 -7.54 -21.64 -17.57
N GLU A 263 -6.71 -22.50 -16.97
CA GLU A 263 -6.68 -22.74 -15.52
C GLU A 263 -6.17 -21.50 -14.76
N GLN A 264 -5.14 -20.83 -15.28
CA GLN A 264 -4.63 -19.60 -14.68
C GLN A 264 -5.66 -18.47 -14.76
N LEU A 265 -6.33 -18.31 -15.90
CA LEU A 265 -7.40 -17.32 -16.07
C LEU A 265 -8.58 -17.60 -15.13
N GLN A 266 -9.02 -18.85 -15.04
CA GLN A 266 -10.06 -19.26 -14.09
C GLN A 266 -9.64 -19.03 -12.63
N LYS A 267 -8.38 -19.28 -12.30
CA LYS A 267 -7.83 -19.02 -10.96
C LYS A 267 -7.87 -17.53 -10.60
N LEU A 268 -7.51 -16.63 -11.52
CA LEU A 268 -7.59 -15.19 -11.30
C LEU A 268 -9.02 -14.73 -11.00
N GLU A 269 -9.98 -15.13 -11.84
CA GLU A 269 -11.38 -14.73 -11.65
C GLU A 269 -12.00 -15.35 -10.38
N SER A 270 -11.77 -16.64 -10.13
CA SER A 270 -12.29 -17.30 -8.92
C SER A 270 -11.70 -16.74 -7.62
N GLN A 271 -10.42 -16.36 -7.63
CA GLN A 271 -9.79 -15.68 -6.51
C GLN A 271 -10.46 -14.34 -6.23
N PHE A 272 -10.66 -13.51 -7.27
CA PHE A 272 -11.36 -12.24 -7.16
C PHE A 272 -12.78 -12.45 -6.60
N LEU A 273 -13.58 -13.33 -7.20
CA LEU A 273 -14.97 -13.57 -6.78
C LEU A 273 -15.08 -14.05 -5.33
N ARG A 274 -14.13 -14.87 -4.87
CA ARG A 274 -14.05 -15.29 -3.46
C ARG A 274 -13.84 -14.09 -2.53
N LYS A 275 -12.95 -13.16 -2.90
CA LYS A 275 -12.65 -11.95 -2.12
C LYS A 275 -13.78 -10.92 -2.20
N ALA A 276 -14.52 -10.87 -3.32
CA ALA A 276 -15.65 -9.97 -3.54
C ALA A 276 -16.99 -10.54 -3.05
N LYS A 277 -16.99 -11.69 -2.37
CA LYS A 277 -18.20 -12.43 -2.02
C LYS A 277 -19.21 -11.59 -1.24
N PHE A 278 -18.77 -10.88 -0.20
CA PHE A 278 -19.64 -10.04 0.63
C PHE A 278 -20.31 -8.95 -0.22
N GLN A 279 -19.56 -8.30 -1.09
CA GLN A 279 -20.07 -7.23 -1.93
C GLN A 279 -21.15 -7.70 -2.89
N HIS A 280 -20.95 -8.87 -3.51
CA HIS A 280 -21.96 -9.49 -4.36
C HIS A 280 -23.21 -9.93 -3.58
N GLU A 281 -23.04 -10.57 -2.42
CA GLU A 281 -24.16 -11.02 -1.58
C GLU A 281 -25.01 -9.86 -1.04
N HIS A 282 -24.39 -8.71 -0.78
CA HIS A 282 -25.05 -7.54 -0.21
C HIS A 282 -25.37 -6.43 -1.23
N SER A 283 -25.01 -6.60 -2.50
CA SER A 283 -25.20 -5.61 -3.57
C SER A 283 -24.63 -4.23 -3.22
N VAL A 284 -23.38 -4.22 -2.74
CA VAL A 284 -22.63 -3.00 -2.36
C VAL A 284 -21.40 -2.84 -3.26
N PRO A 285 -20.90 -1.61 -3.46
CA PRO A 285 -19.76 -1.38 -4.35
C PRO A 285 -18.47 -2.04 -3.84
N ILE A 286 -17.68 -2.52 -4.80
CA ILE A 286 -16.35 -3.11 -4.61
C ILE A 286 -15.29 -2.06 -4.92
N TRP A 287 -14.19 -2.06 -4.18
CA TRP A 287 -12.95 -1.41 -4.61
C TRP A 287 -11.78 -2.35 -4.42
N ASN A 288 -10.98 -2.56 -5.46
CA ASN A 288 -9.70 -3.25 -5.31
C ASN A 288 -8.62 -2.23 -4.91
N GLY A 289 -8.32 -2.15 -3.61
CA GLY A 289 -7.42 -1.15 -3.04
C GLY A 289 -5.94 -1.37 -3.40
N GLU A 290 -5.56 -2.63 -3.67
CA GLU A 290 -4.20 -3.01 -4.02
C GLU A 290 -4.14 -4.28 -4.86
N PHE A 291 -3.31 -4.24 -5.90
CA PHE A 291 -2.91 -5.37 -6.71
C PHE A 291 -1.66 -4.99 -7.52
N GLY A 292 -1.06 -5.96 -8.19
CA GLY A 292 0.03 -5.72 -9.15
C GLY A 292 1.17 -6.72 -9.01
N PRO A 293 1.95 -6.95 -10.09
CA PRO A 293 3.16 -7.76 -10.03
C PRO A 293 4.38 -6.93 -9.61
N VAL A 294 5.43 -7.60 -9.12
CA VAL A 294 6.79 -7.02 -9.06
C VAL A 294 7.51 -7.24 -10.38
N TYR A 295 8.46 -6.38 -10.75
CA TYR A 295 9.23 -6.50 -11.98
C TYR A 295 10.69 -6.86 -11.68
N GLU A 296 11.27 -7.65 -12.58
CA GLU A 296 12.65 -8.11 -12.51
C GLU A 296 13.59 -7.07 -13.11
N ASP A 297 14.78 -6.93 -12.53
CA ASP A 297 15.82 -6.03 -13.02
C ASP A 297 16.62 -6.69 -14.17
N PRO A 298 16.56 -6.15 -15.41
CA PRO A 298 17.32 -6.69 -16.55
C PRO A 298 18.83 -6.68 -16.37
N ALA A 299 19.36 -5.83 -15.48
CA ALA A 299 20.79 -5.83 -15.17
C ALA A 299 21.22 -7.01 -14.28
N LYS A 300 20.26 -7.67 -13.63
CA LYS A 300 20.53 -8.70 -12.61
C LYS A 300 20.06 -10.09 -13.00
N ASN A 301 19.10 -10.20 -13.91
CA ASN A 301 18.55 -11.48 -14.36
C ASN A 301 18.46 -11.50 -15.90
N PRO A 302 19.15 -12.43 -16.60
CA PRO A 302 19.09 -12.52 -18.05
C PRO A 302 17.67 -12.85 -18.57
N ASP A 303 16.84 -13.49 -17.76
CA ASP A 303 15.47 -13.84 -18.12
C ASP A 303 14.47 -12.71 -17.80
N ALA A 304 14.94 -11.55 -17.31
CA ALA A 304 14.08 -10.46 -16.85
C ALA A 304 13.07 -9.98 -17.90
N GLU A 305 13.45 -9.97 -19.18
CA GLU A 305 12.56 -9.54 -20.25
C GLU A 305 11.38 -10.50 -20.43
N GLU A 306 11.64 -11.81 -20.49
CA GLU A 306 10.58 -12.84 -20.50
C GLU A 306 9.76 -12.75 -19.22
N ILE A 307 10.41 -12.58 -18.07
CA ILE A 307 9.76 -12.44 -16.76
C ILE A 307 8.79 -11.28 -16.71
N ASN A 308 9.23 -10.11 -17.15
CA ASN A 308 8.42 -8.91 -17.15
C ASN A 308 7.32 -8.97 -18.19
N SER A 309 7.56 -9.56 -19.37
CA SER A 309 6.53 -9.79 -20.38
C SER A 309 5.36 -10.61 -19.85
N GLU A 310 5.64 -11.71 -19.14
CA GLU A 310 4.60 -12.51 -18.49
C GLU A 310 3.86 -11.77 -17.37
N ARG A 311 4.57 -10.94 -16.60
CA ARG A 311 3.98 -10.12 -15.53
C ARG A 311 3.10 -9.00 -16.07
N TYR A 312 3.47 -8.40 -17.21
CA TYR A 312 2.59 -7.49 -17.95
C TYR A 312 1.34 -8.22 -18.47
N ALA A 313 1.49 -9.44 -19.03
CA ALA A 313 0.35 -10.23 -19.47
C ALA A 313 -0.59 -10.62 -18.30
N LEU A 314 -0.03 -10.96 -17.14
CA LEU A 314 -0.77 -11.20 -15.90
C LEU A 314 -1.56 -9.97 -15.47
N LEU A 315 -0.91 -8.80 -15.46
CA LEU A 315 -1.56 -7.54 -15.10
C LEU A 315 -2.77 -7.27 -15.99
N GLY A 316 -2.60 -7.37 -17.32
CA GLY A 316 -3.71 -7.21 -18.27
C GLY A 316 -4.84 -8.22 -18.03
N ALA A 317 -4.50 -9.47 -17.69
CA ALA A 317 -5.50 -10.49 -17.36
C ALA A 317 -6.30 -10.16 -16.08
N GLN A 318 -5.64 -9.63 -15.02
CA GLN A 318 -6.33 -9.17 -13.83
C GLN A 318 -7.23 -7.95 -14.12
N LEU A 319 -6.74 -6.98 -14.89
CA LEU A 319 -7.52 -5.80 -15.27
C LEU A 319 -8.74 -6.17 -16.14
N ASN A 320 -8.62 -7.17 -17.02
CA ASN A 320 -9.77 -7.71 -17.76
C ASN A 320 -10.85 -8.28 -16.83
N VAL A 321 -10.47 -8.94 -15.72
CA VAL A 321 -11.44 -9.37 -14.69
C VAL A 321 -12.11 -8.15 -14.08
N TYR A 322 -11.36 -7.13 -13.70
CA TYR A 322 -11.93 -5.94 -13.05
C TYR A 322 -12.83 -5.12 -13.99
N ASP A 323 -12.52 -5.08 -15.28
CA ASP A 323 -13.37 -4.46 -16.30
C ASP A 323 -14.66 -5.26 -16.53
N LYS A 324 -14.57 -6.59 -16.59
CA LYS A 324 -15.75 -7.49 -16.68
C LYS A 324 -16.73 -7.25 -15.54
N HIS A 325 -16.22 -7.01 -14.34
CA HIS A 325 -17.02 -6.75 -13.13
C HIS A 325 -17.21 -5.25 -12.84
N ALA A 326 -16.72 -4.36 -13.71
CA ALA A 326 -16.81 -2.90 -13.61
C ALA A 326 -16.36 -2.30 -12.25
N ILE A 327 -15.42 -2.93 -11.56
CA ILE A 327 -14.99 -2.50 -10.21
C ILE A 327 -13.89 -1.44 -10.30
N PRO A 328 -13.91 -0.36 -9.49
CA PRO A 328 -12.76 0.51 -9.25
C PRO A 328 -11.48 -0.21 -8.77
N TRP A 329 -10.31 0.34 -9.08
CA TRP A 329 -9.03 -0.24 -8.60
C TRP A 329 -7.92 0.79 -8.37
N SER A 330 -6.94 0.40 -7.55
CA SER A 330 -5.69 1.12 -7.33
C SER A 330 -4.50 0.15 -7.40
N ILE A 331 -3.65 0.28 -8.42
CA ILE A 331 -2.44 -0.55 -8.49
C ILE A 331 -1.47 -0.14 -7.39
N TRP A 332 -0.77 -1.12 -6.81
CA TRP A 332 0.37 -0.86 -5.96
C TRP A 332 1.64 -0.97 -6.83
N LEU A 333 2.29 0.14 -7.20
CA LEU A 333 2.11 1.53 -6.74
C LEU A 333 2.60 2.56 -7.78
N TYR A 334 2.51 3.86 -7.46
CA TYR A 334 2.94 4.93 -8.36
C TYR A 334 4.46 5.02 -8.57
N LYS A 335 5.24 5.16 -7.49
CA LYS A 335 6.68 5.48 -7.55
C LYS A 335 7.50 4.67 -6.56
N ASP A 336 8.66 4.18 -6.99
CA ASP A 336 9.58 3.42 -6.14
C ASP A 336 11.04 3.42 -6.63
N VAL A 337 11.86 2.52 -6.08
CA VAL A 337 13.27 2.29 -6.45
C VAL A 337 13.48 1.24 -7.56
N GLY A 338 12.42 0.84 -8.28
CA GLY A 338 12.51 -0.04 -9.45
C GLY A 338 11.79 -1.39 -9.36
N PHE A 339 10.98 -1.62 -8.33
CA PHE A 339 10.31 -2.93 -8.08
C PHE A 339 8.94 -3.04 -8.76
N GLN A 340 7.95 -2.27 -8.35
CA GLN A 340 6.55 -2.32 -8.79
C GLN A 340 6.09 -1.04 -9.50
N GLY A 341 6.75 0.10 -9.24
CA GLY A 341 6.28 1.44 -9.60
C GLY A 341 5.95 1.63 -11.09
N MET A 342 4.92 2.44 -11.35
CA MET A 342 4.61 3.04 -12.67
C MET A 342 5.78 3.88 -13.18
N VAL A 343 6.43 4.60 -12.26
CA VAL A 343 7.71 5.25 -12.46
C VAL A 343 8.66 4.82 -11.35
N TYR A 344 9.96 4.90 -11.60
CA TYR A 344 10.97 4.56 -10.60
C TYR A 344 12.19 5.45 -10.72
N THR A 345 12.91 5.67 -9.63
CA THR A 345 14.13 6.49 -9.64
C THR A 345 15.15 5.93 -10.64
N ASP A 346 15.82 6.79 -11.42
CA ASP A 346 16.90 6.35 -12.32
C ASP A 346 17.94 5.52 -11.52
N PRO A 347 18.34 4.31 -11.96
CA PRO A 347 19.38 3.51 -11.30
C PRO A 347 20.72 4.23 -11.12
N LYS A 348 20.96 5.27 -11.92
CA LYS A 348 22.13 6.15 -11.83
C LYS A 348 21.92 7.33 -10.89
N SER A 349 20.74 7.56 -10.34
CA SER A 349 20.45 8.69 -9.44
C SER A 349 21.30 8.66 -8.15
N LYS A 350 21.44 9.80 -7.49
CA LYS A 350 22.20 9.90 -6.23
C LYS A 350 21.65 8.93 -5.19
N TYR A 351 20.33 8.87 -5.02
CA TYR A 351 19.70 7.96 -4.07
C TYR A 351 20.07 6.49 -4.35
N MET A 352 19.90 6.04 -5.60
CA MET A 352 20.20 4.65 -5.97
C MET A 352 21.67 4.29 -5.82
N ARG A 353 22.59 5.21 -6.15
CA ARG A 353 24.02 5.01 -5.90
C ARG A 353 24.35 4.92 -4.41
N THR A 354 23.71 5.74 -3.58
CA THR A 354 23.89 5.73 -2.12
C THR A 354 23.46 4.40 -1.51
N ILE A 355 22.30 3.87 -1.91
CA ILE A 355 21.72 2.68 -1.27
C ILE A 355 22.04 1.36 -1.99
N GLY A 356 22.65 1.42 -3.19
CA GLY A 356 22.78 0.26 -4.08
C GLY A 356 23.50 -0.93 -3.48
N SER A 357 24.61 -0.71 -2.76
CA SER A 357 25.34 -1.79 -2.08
C SER A 357 24.50 -2.46 -1.00
N PHE A 358 23.66 -1.69 -0.31
CA PHE A 358 22.75 -2.21 0.69
C PHE A 358 21.57 -2.95 0.06
N LEU A 359 21.04 -2.49 -1.08
CA LEU A 359 20.00 -3.23 -1.82
C LEU A 359 20.47 -4.63 -2.20
N GLU A 360 21.72 -4.78 -2.63
CA GLU A 360 22.33 -6.10 -2.90
C GLU A 360 22.41 -6.98 -1.65
N LYS A 361 22.86 -6.40 -0.54
CA LYS A 361 22.89 -7.10 0.75
C LYS A 361 21.49 -7.52 1.19
N LYS A 362 20.51 -6.61 1.06
CA LYS A 362 19.11 -6.80 1.43
C LYS A 362 18.47 -7.96 0.67
N ARG A 363 18.66 -8.00 -0.65
CA ARG A 363 18.23 -9.11 -1.51
C ARG A 363 18.91 -10.43 -1.13
N ARG A 364 20.23 -10.44 -0.97
CA ARG A 364 21.00 -11.64 -0.59
C ARG A 364 20.55 -12.23 0.75
N LEU A 365 20.10 -11.40 1.69
CA LEU A 365 19.66 -11.82 3.01
C LEU A 365 18.14 -12.01 3.13
N ASN A 366 17.36 -11.75 2.06
CA ASN A 366 15.89 -11.81 2.07
C ASN A 366 15.26 -11.03 3.24
N LEU A 367 15.66 -9.76 3.39
CA LEU A 367 15.24 -8.92 4.54
C LEU A 367 13.83 -8.31 4.39
N ASP A 368 13.14 -8.54 3.28
CA ASP A 368 11.76 -8.14 3.05
C ASP A 368 11.05 -9.17 2.15
N ALA A 369 9.72 -9.20 2.19
CA ALA A 369 8.97 -10.23 1.49
C ALA A 369 8.74 -9.93 0.00
N TRP A 370 8.78 -8.67 -0.42
CA TRP A 370 8.46 -8.25 -1.80
C TRP A 370 9.65 -8.44 -2.75
N GLY A 371 10.86 -8.16 -2.27
CA GLY A 371 12.13 -8.32 -2.99
C GLY A 371 12.83 -9.66 -2.74
N ARG A 372 12.17 -10.62 -2.09
CA ARG A 372 12.71 -11.94 -1.78
C ARG A 372 13.10 -12.68 -3.07
N SER A 373 14.29 -13.30 -3.07
CA SER A 373 14.75 -14.21 -4.13
C SER A 373 14.97 -15.62 -3.58
N PRO A 374 14.98 -16.66 -4.45
CA PRO A 374 15.42 -18.00 -4.05
C PRO A 374 16.78 -17.95 -3.34
N ASN A 375 16.87 -18.58 -2.17
CA ASN A 375 18.06 -18.49 -1.33
C ASN A 375 18.35 -19.85 -0.68
N PRO A 376 19.15 -20.71 -1.33
CA PRO A 376 19.42 -22.06 -0.84
C PRO A 376 20.09 -22.10 0.54
N GLU A 377 20.93 -21.11 0.86
CA GLU A 377 21.61 -21.03 2.16
C GLU A 377 20.59 -20.77 3.28
N LEU A 378 19.71 -19.79 3.09
CA LEU A 378 18.67 -19.48 4.05
C LEU A 378 17.60 -20.58 4.13
N GLU A 379 17.26 -21.21 3.02
CA GLU A 379 16.35 -22.35 2.98
C GLU A 379 16.91 -23.56 3.74
N ALA A 380 18.21 -23.85 3.62
CA ALA A 380 18.88 -24.90 4.38
C ALA A 380 18.89 -24.63 5.90
N LEU A 381 18.82 -23.37 6.32
CA LEU A 381 18.69 -22.98 7.72
C LEU A 381 17.24 -23.09 8.22
N VAL A 382 16.29 -22.56 7.44
CA VAL A 382 14.89 -22.40 7.89
C VAL A 382 14.10 -23.72 7.76
N ALA A 383 14.32 -24.51 6.73
CA ALA A 383 13.53 -25.73 6.50
C ALA A 383 13.65 -26.76 7.66
N PRO A 384 14.84 -27.07 8.20
CA PRO A 384 14.96 -27.96 9.36
C PRO A 384 14.29 -27.39 10.62
N LEU A 385 14.36 -26.07 10.83
CA LEU A 385 13.68 -25.40 11.94
C LEU A 385 12.16 -25.53 11.81
N VAL A 386 11.61 -25.25 10.62
CA VAL A 386 10.16 -25.41 10.35
C VAL A 386 9.73 -26.85 10.54
N ALA A 387 10.48 -27.83 10.04
CA ALA A 387 10.17 -29.25 10.22
C ALA A 387 10.18 -29.67 11.70
N TRP A 388 11.13 -29.13 12.49
CA TRP A 388 11.18 -29.35 13.93
C TRP A 388 9.97 -28.72 14.64
N ILE A 389 9.62 -27.48 14.30
CA ILE A 389 8.44 -26.79 14.86
C ILE A 389 7.17 -27.58 14.53
N ASP A 390 6.97 -27.96 13.27
CA ASP A 390 5.79 -28.70 12.83
C ASP A 390 5.65 -30.06 13.54
N SER A 391 6.76 -30.69 13.91
CA SER A 391 6.78 -31.98 14.60
C SER A 391 6.53 -31.86 16.11
N ASN A 392 6.99 -30.77 16.73
CA ASN A 392 6.95 -30.60 18.19
C ASN A 392 5.83 -29.65 18.67
N ALA A 393 5.35 -28.78 17.78
CA ALA A 393 4.32 -27.78 18.01
C ALA A 393 3.37 -27.70 16.80
N PRO A 394 2.63 -28.78 16.47
CA PRO A 394 1.81 -28.86 15.26
C PRO A 394 0.72 -27.77 15.15
N ALA A 395 0.31 -27.18 16.28
CA ALA A 395 -0.59 -26.03 16.31
C ALA A 395 -0.04 -24.78 15.57
N ALA A 396 1.28 -24.67 15.37
CA ALA A 396 1.92 -23.58 14.64
C ALA A 396 1.38 -23.41 13.21
N LYS A 397 0.97 -24.52 12.56
CA LYS A 397 0.37 -24.53 11.21
C LYS A 397 -0.97 -23.82 11.11
N HIS A 398 -1.59 -23.54 12.25
CA HIS A 398 -2.94 -22.98 12.35
C HIS A 398 -2.94 -21.62 13.05
N VAL A 399 -1.76 -21.05 13.34
CA VAL A 399 -1.64 -19.71 13.90
C VAL A 399 -2.09 -18.70 12.84
N TYR A 400 -3.04 -17.85 13.22
CA TYR A 400 -3.52 -16.76 12.37
C TYR A 400 -2.37 -15.81 12.01
N PRO A 401 -2.28 -15.30 10.75
CA PRO A 401 -3.28 -15.27 9.67
C PRO A 401 -3.60 -16.60 9.00
N THR A 402 -4.85 -16.79 8.56
CA THR A 402 -5.33 -18.06 7.96
C THR A 402 -4.60 -18.48 6.68
N THR A 403 -3.95 -17.54 6.00
CA THR A 403 -3.19 -17.77 4.77
C THR A 403 -1.72 -18.10 5.00
N TRP A 404 -1.26 -18.10 6.24
CA TRP A 404 0.15 -18.29 6.57
C TRP A 404 0.40 -19.72 7.07
N ASP A 405 1.49 -20.30 6.59
CA ASP A 405 2.05 -21.53 7.13
C ASP A 405 3.15 -21.22 8.15
N THR A 406 3.69 -22.26 8.81
CA THR A 406 4.80 -22.13 9.76
C THR A 406 6.00 -21.42 9.13
N THR A 407 6.31 -21.71 7.86
CA THR A 407 7.39 -21.05 7.13
C THR A 407 7.18 -19.54 7.07
N ARG A 408 5.99 -19.07 6.70
CA ARG A 408 5.69 -17.65 6.61
C ARG A 408 5.82 -16.94 7.95
N HIS A 409 5.36 -17.57 9.03
CA HIS A 409 5.50 -17.05 10.40
C HIS A 409 6.97 -16.89 10.81
N VAL A 410 7.81 -17.88 10.50
CA VAL A 410 9.25 -17.84 10.78
C VAL A 410 9.93 -16.74 9.97
N TYR A 411 9.70 -16.68 8.65
CA TYR A 411 10.29 -15.64 7.80
C TYR A 411 9.85 -14.24 8.23
N ARG A 412 8.56 -14.06 8.50
CA ARG A 412 8.00 -12.78 8.97
C ARG A 412 8.71 -12.31 10.23
N SER A 413 8.72 -13.15 11.26
CA SER A 413 9.17 -12.76 12.59
C SER A 413 10.70 -12.60 12.65
N VAL A 414 11.42 -13.52 12.00
CA VAL A 414 12.88 -13.55 12.07
C VAL A 414 13.50 -12.67 11.01
N MET A 415 13.25 -12.93 9.74
CA MET A 415 13.99 -12.28 8.66
C MET A 415 13.46 -10.87 8.37
N GLU A 416 12.14 -10.73 8.29
CA GLU A 416 11.49 -9.50 7.81
C GLU A 416 11.23 -8.47 8.92
N ILE A 417 11.32 -8.87 10.19
CA ILE A 417 11.17 -7.99 11.35
C ILE A 417 12.49 -7.89 12.12
N PHE A 418 12.93 -8.97 12.76
CA PHE A 418 14.09 -8.91 13.67
C PHE A 418 15.42 -8.64 12.95
N VAL A 419 15.78 -9.49 11.97
CA VAL A 419 17.03 -9.36 11.23
C VAL A 419 17.01 -8.09 10.37
N SER A 420 15.92 -7.83 9.65
CA SER A 420 15.74 -6.61 8.85
C SER A 420 15.94 -5.35 9.71
N GLY A 421 15.21 -5.23 10.83
CA GLY A 421 15.32 -4.07 11.72
C GLY A 421 16.72 -3.84 12.29
N SER A 422 17.50 -4.91 12.48
CA SER A 422 18.88 -4.86 12.97
C SER A 422 19.84 -4.12 12.03
N PHE A 423 19.47 -3.91 10.77
CA PHE A 423 20.27 -3.17 9.80
C PHE A 423 19.88 -1.68 9.66
N SER A 424 18.94 -1.17 10.45
CA SER A 424 18.43 0.21 10.30
C SER A 424 19.54 1.27 10.42
N ILE A 425 20.42 1.14 11.42
CA ILE A 425 21.56 2.07 11.61
C ILE A 425 22.60 1.90 10.51
N GLU A 426 22.87 0.66 10.08
CA GLU A 426 23.81 0.41 8.99
C GLU A 426 23.34 1.09 7.69
N PHE A 427 22.05 1.00 7.37
CA PHE A 427 21.45 1.68 6.24
C PHE A 427 21.53 3.20 6.39
N ALA A 428 21.17 3.75 7.55
CA ALA A 428 21.20 5.19 7.78
C ALA A 428 22.61 5.78 7.63
N LYS A 429 23.65 5.03 8.02
CA LYS A 429 25.06 5.43 7.84
C LYS A 429 25.49 5.64 6.40
N LEU A 430 24.74 5.16 5.41
CA LEU A 430 24.99 5.48 4.00
C LEU A 430 24.81 6.97 3.71
N PHE A 431 24.08 7.70 4.56
CA PHE A 431 23.86 9.15 4.48
C PHE A 431 24.75 9.94 5.45
N GLU A 432 25.59 9.26 6.24
CA GLU A 432 26.47 9.90 7.21
C GLU A 432 27.45 10.87 6.53
N GLY A 433 27.61 12.05 7.10
CA GLY A 433 28.50 13.08 6.56
C GLY A 433 27.94 13.91 5.40
N MET A 434 26.81 13.54 4.79
CA MET A 434 26.22 14.30 3.67
C MET A 434 25.83 15.72 4.09
N GLY A 435 26.12 16.69 3.22
CA GLY A 435 25.64 18.08 3.35
C GLY A 435 24.18 18.23 2.92
N PHE A 436 23.59 19.41 3.14
CA PHE A 436 22.22 19.72 2.70
C PHE A 436 22.04 19.55 1.19
N GLU A 437 23.01 19.98 0.38
CA GLU A 437 22.96 19.84 -1.09
C GLU A 437 22.92 18.37 -1.53
N GLU A 438 23.72 17.50 -0.91
CA GLU A 438 23.72 16.06 -1.23
C GLU A 438 22.45 15.35 -0.77
N LEU A 439 21.91 15.74 0.39
CA LEU A 439 20.62 15.24 0.87
C LEU A 439 19.48 15.68 -0.05
N GLU A 440 19.53 16.92 -0.55
CA GLU A 440 18.56 17.39 -1.54
C GLU A 440 18.70 16.63 -2.86
N GLU A 441 19.92 16.36 -3.34
CA GLU A 441 20.16 15.55 -4.54
C GLU A 441 19.60 14.12 -4.38
N CYS A 442 19.77 13.51 -3.19
CA CYS A 442 19.13 12.26 -2.81
C CYS A 442 17.60 12.37 -2.90
N ALA A 443 16.99 13.37 -2.27
CA ALA A 443 15.54 13.56 -2.29
C ALA A 443 15.00 13.82 -3.70
N ARG A 444 15.70 14.66 -4.47
CA ARG A 444 15.36 15.05 -5.85
C ARG A 444 15.49 13.89 -6.84
N SER A 445 16.16 12.80 -6.47
CA SER A 445 16.15 11.55 -7.26
C SER A 445 14.73 11.00 -7.47
N PHE A 446 13.78 11.36 -6.61
CA PHE A 446 12.36 11.00 -6.73
C PHE A 446 11.53 12.02 -7.53
N ALA A 447 12.08 13.16 -7.96
CA ALA A 447 11.36 14.09 -8.83
C ALA A 447 11.03 13.41 -10.17
N PHE A 448 9.86 13.71 -10.74
CA PHE A 448 9.36 13.03 -11.94
C PHE A 448 10.36 13.06 -13.10
N GLU A 449 11.00 14.20 -13.33
CA GLU A 449 12.00 14.40 -14.39
C GLU A 449 13.28 13.56 -14.22
N ASN A 450 13.52 13.03 -13.01
CA ASN A 450 14.65 12.15 -12.68
C ASN A 450 14.22 10.67 -12.56
N CYS A 451 12.95 10.37 -12.85
CA CYS A 451 12.43 9.01 -12.83
C CYS A 451 12.37 8.42 -14.24
N VAL A 452 12.46 7.09 -14.31
CA VAL A 452 12.23 6.30 -15.51
C VAL A 452 10.79 5.79 -15.49
N GLN A 453 10.13 5.83 -16.66
CA GLN A 453 8.78 5.32 -16.81
C GLN A 453 8.80 3.82 -17.12
N ARG A 454 7.90 3.05 -16.49
CA ARG A 454 7.67 1.65 -16.83
C ARG A 454 6.65 1.54 -17.96
N GLU A 455 7.10 1.75 -19.19
CA GLU A 455 6.23 1.88 -20.38
C GLU A 455 5.21 0.74 -20.53
N GLY A 456 5.63 -0.53 -20.33
CA GLY A 456 4.75 -1.70 -20.45
C GLY A 456 3.59 -1.67 -19.46
N LEU A 457 3.87 -1.30 -18.20
CA LEU A 457 2.85 -1.11 -17.15
C LEU A 457 1.94 0.06 -17.51
N ASN A 458 2.53 1.22 -17.80
CA ASN A 458 1.78 2.45 -18.03
C ASN A 458 0.85 2.37 -19.24
N ARG A 459 1.27 1.67 -20.30
CA ARG A 459 0.42 1.38 -21.47
C ARG A 459 -0.80 0.55 -21.07
N ILE A 460 -0.60 -0.57 -20.38
CA ILE A 460 -1.69 -1.44 -19.94
C ILE A 460 -2.67 -0.67 -19.03
N MET A 461 -2.13 0.10 -18.08
CA MET A 461 -2.95 0.93 -17.19
C MET A 461 -3.79 1.96 -17.95
N SER A 462 -3.22 2.57 -19.00
CA SER A 462 -3.93 3.53 -19.85
C SER A 462 -5.02 2.86 -20.70
N GLU A 463 -4.76 1.66 -21.23
CA GLU A 463 -5.76 0.86 -21.97
C GLU A 463 -6.99 0.51 -21.13
N HIS A 464 -6.82 0.36 -19.81
CA HIS A 464 -7.87 0.05 -18.83
C HIS A 464 -8.37 1.29 -18.04
N ALA A 465 -7.91 2.49 -18.38
CA ALA A 465 -8.26 3.73 -17.65
C ALA A 465 -9.72 4.16 -17.86
N VAL A 466 -10.35 3.69 -18.93
CA VAL A 466 -11.78 3.86 -19.20
C VAL A 466 -12.35 2.48 -19.49
N LEU A 467 -13.53 2.17 -18.94
CA LEU A 467 -14.28 1.01 -19.40
C LEU A 467 -14.59 1.22 -20.89
N THR A 468 -13.85 0.53 -21.76
CA THR A 468 -14.31 0.40 -23.13
C THR A 468 -15.61 -0.40 -23.04
N ALA A 469 -16.73 0.22 -23.44
CA ALA A 469 -17.97 -0.51 -23.64
C ALA A 469 -17.59 -1.76 -24.44
N SER A 470 -17.76 -2.92 -23.81
CA SER A 470 -17.26 -4.20 -24.30
C SER A 470 -17.41 -4.26 -25.82
N LYS A 471 -16.34 -4.61 -26.53
CA LYS A 471 -16.45 -5.15 -27.88
C LYS A 471 -17.27 -6.45 -27.77
N ALA A 472 -18.58 -6.30 -27.65
CA ALA A 472 -19.54 -7.35 -27.82
C ALA A 472 -19.57 -7.62 -29.32
N THR A 473 -18.72 -8.56 -29.74
CA THR A 473 -18.82 -9.26 -31.01
C THR A 473 -18.66 -10.73 -30.76
#